data_AF-A0A2S3V1V5-F1
#
_entry.id   AF-A0A2S3V1V5-F1
#
_cell.length_a   1.000
_cell.length_b   1.000
_cell.length_c   1.000
_cell.angle_alpha   90.00
_cell.angle_beta   90.00
_cell.angle_gamma   90.00
#
_symmetry.space_group_name_H-M   'P 1'
#
loop_
_entity.id
_entity.type
_entity.pdbx_description
1 polymer ?
#
loop_
_entity_poly.entity_id
_entity_poly.type
_entity_poly.pdbx_seq_one_letter_code
_entity_poly.pdbx_strand_id
1 'polypeptide(L)'
;MPSQQRAVFDQIFHSGGGYVLDFSDRTMAEWFEENFDIQIFQQRFQVEGASKGKTLRGFVEVAEPRLVAQILRVLWTYRCGLDGYLEPDPATEERLKAWLEQFTNELENASALNLDDAFKDFSRDTTLPKLRASIAADLVAEKPDVALDRVHTYCVKRFRDLLASRNQAVDAKTPLDAIFGAYGKALRDEGAVSEFALPTLRVQHKLFDGLNQARNKRSFAHDNELLDVSEAQFIIDSVLASLAFIERIEASRQTPAEDSDDEIPF
;
A
#
# COMPACT_ATOMS: atom_id res chain seq x y z
N MET A 1 -11.47 0.72 -17.88
CA MET A 1 -11.94 2.10 -18.14
C MET A 1 -13.11 2.14 -19.13
N PRO A 2 -14.28 2.72 -18.80
CA PRO A 2 -15.43 2.93 -19.71
C PRO A 2 -15.09 3.78 -20.93
N SER A 3 -15.82 3.61 -22.04
CA SER A 3 -15.54 4.27 -23.33
C SER A 3 -15.46 5.80 -23.28
N GLN A 4 -16.32 6.44 -22.48
CA GLN A 4 -16.34 7.90 -22.33
C GLN A 4 -15.11 8.42 -21.55
N GLN A 5 -14.66 7.69 -20.52
CA GLN A 5 -13.43 8.01 -19.79
C GLN A 5 -12.19 7.84 -20.68
N ARG A 6 -12.19 6.82 -21.56
CA ARG A 6 -11.09 6.59 -22.52
C ARG A 6 -10.88 7.77 -23.47
N ALA A 7 -11.95 8.39 -23.95
CA ALA A 7 -11.83 9.53 -24.87
C ALA A 7 -11.16 10.74 -24.21
N VAL A 8 -11.55 11.06 -22.98
CA VAL A 8 -10.95 12.16 -22.20
C VAL A 8 -9.50 11.84 -21.85
N PHE A 9 -9.23 10.60 -21.42
CA PHE A 9 -7.87 10.12 -21.17
C PHE A 9 -6.98 10.24 -22.41
N ASP A 10 -7.49 9.78 -23.56
CA ASP A 10 -6.77 9.82 -24.83
C ASP A 10 -6.57 11.24 -25.35
N GLN A 11 -7.49 12.17 -25.03
CA GLN A 11 -7.32 13.59 -25.30
C GLN A 11 -6.19 14.18 -24.44
N ILE A 12 -6.22 13.94 -23.12
CA ILE A 12 -5.18 14.43 -22.20
C ILE A 12 -3.80 13.95 -22.63
N PHE A 13 -3.62 12.65 -22.86
CA PHE A 13 -2.29 12.09 -23.13
C PHE A 13 -1.97 11.94 -24.62
N HIS A 14 -2.81 12.50 -25.50
CA HIS A 14 -2.68 12.40 -26.96
C HIS A 14 -2.54 10.94 -27.45
N SER A 15 -3.26 10.01 -26.80
CA SER A 15 -3.08 8.56 -26.96
C SER A 15 -4.08 7.83 -27.84
N GLY A 16 -5.06 8.54 -28.40
CA GLY A 16 -6.08 7.96 -29.27
C GLY A 16 -5.53 7.31 -30.55
N GLY A 17 -4.40 7.82 -31.06
CA GLY A 17 -3.69 7.26 -32.22
C GLY A 17 -2.64 6.18 -31.89
N GLY A 18 -2.52 5.78 -30.62
CA GLY A 18 -1.49 4.85 -30.14
C GLY A 18 -0.16 5.51 -29.74
N TYR A 19 -0.07 6.84 -29.82
CA TYR A 19 1.02 7.65 -29.28
C TYR A 19 0.80 7.92 -27.78
N VAL A 20 1.75 8.57 -27.12
CA VAL A 20 1.60 9.17 -25.77
C VAL A 20 2.48 10.41 -25.77
N LEU A 21 1.87 11.59 -25.65
CA LEU A 21 2.55 12.89 -25.67
C LEU A 21 3.61 13.00 -26.79
N ASP A 22 4.83 13.45 -26.48
CA ASP A 22 5.96 13.58 -27.39
C ASP A 22 6.92 12.38 -27.34
N PHE A 23 6.56 11.31 -26.62
CA PHE A 23 7.43 10.19 -26.41
C PHE A 23 7.57 9.27 -27.63
N SER A 24 8.80 8.84 -27.90
CA SER A 24 9.10 7.57 -28.57
C SER A 24 8.97 6.39 -27.60
N ASP A 25 8.94 5.16 -28.11
CA ASP A 25 8.90 3.97 -27.23
C ASP A 25 10.12 3.93 -26.30
N ARG A 26 11.32 4.26 -26.82
CA ARG A 26 12.55 4.34 -26.04
C ARG A 26 12.47 5.39 -24.94
N THR A 27 12.12 6.62 -25.28
CA THR A 27 12.06 7.72 -24.31
C THR A 27 10.96 7.54 -23.27
N MET A 28 9.84 6.88 -23.63
CA MET A 28 8.80 6.51 -22.66
C MET A 28 9.32 5.45 -21.68
N ALA A 29 10.04 4.44 -22.18
CA ALA A 29 10.63 3.41 -21.32
C ALA A 29 11.63 4.03 -20.32
N GLU A 30 12.58 4.81 -20.84
CA GLU A 30 13.57 5.53 -20.05
C GLU A 30 12.89 6.45 -19.01
N TRP A 31 11.87 7.20 -19.40
CA TRP A 31 11.15 8.10 -18.49
C TRP A 31 10.46 7.35 -17.35
N PHE A 32 9.77 6.23 -17.63
CA PHE A 32 9.12 5.43 -16.58
C PHE A 32 10.13 4.75 -15.66
N GLU A 33 11.25 4.26 -16.19
CA GLU A 33 12.32 3.63 -15.42
C GLU A 33 13.03 4.64 -14.52
N GLU A 34 13.41 5.80 -15.04
CA GLU A 34 14.14 6.83 -14.28
C GLU A 34 13.28 7.49 -13.19
N ASN A 35 11.98 7.71 -13.44
CA ASN A 35 11.12 8.45 -12.51
C ASN A 35 10.40 7.54 -11.51
N PHE A 36 10.14 6.27 -11.86
CA PHE A 36 9.31 5.37 -11.07
C PHE A 36 9.88 3.97 -10.91
N ASP A 37 10.99 3.64 -11.59
CA ASP A 37 11.57 2.29 -11.64
C ASP A 37 10.56 1.25 -12.17
N ILE A 38 9.84 1.64 -13.23
CA ILE A 38 8.83 0.80 -13.88
C ILE A 38 9.22 0.51 -15.32
N GLN A 39 9.30 -0.78 -15.65
CA GLN A 39 9.42 -1.22 -17.04
C GLN A 39 8.05 -1.19 -17.73
N ILE A 40 7.65 -0.04 -18.27
CA ILE A 40 6.28 0.18 -18.77
C ILE A 40 5.87 -0.73 -19.95
N PHE A 41 6.80 -1.24 -20.74
CA PHE A 41 6.49 -2.14 -21.88
C PHE A 41 6.51 -3.63 -21.52
N GLN A 42 6.54 -3.98 -20.24
CA GLN A 42 6.41 -5.37 -19.81
C GLN A 42 5.04 -5.96 -20.15
N GLN A 43 5.00 -7.28 -20.33
CA GLN A 43 3.84 -7.99 -20.87
C GLN A 43 2.55 -7.76 -20.05
N ARG A 44 2.64 -7.60 -18.72
CA ARG A 44 1.46 -7.39 -17.86
C ARG A 44 0.66 -6.12 -18.20
N PHE A 45 1.28 -5.13 -18.85
CA PHE A 45 0.60 -3.88 -19.25
C PHE A 45 0.12 -3.89 -20.70
N GLN A 46 0.41 -4.93 -21.48
CA GLN A 46 0.05 -5.01 -22.90
C GLN A 46 -1.29 -5.75 -23.13
N VAL A 47 -2.30 -5.43 -22.33
CA VAL A 47 -3.61 -6.12 -22.31
C VAL A 47 -4.36 -5.98 -23.65
N GLU A 48 -4.38 -4.77 -24.22
CA GLU A 48 -5.09 -4.46 -25.47
C GLU A 48 -4.16 -4.42 -26.71
N GLY A 49 -2.87 -4.72 -26.51
CA GLY A 49 -1.79 -4.64 -27.49
C GLY A 49 -0.61 -3.76 -27.05
N ALA A 50 0.42 -3.71 -27.89
CA ALA A 50 1.75 -3.20 -27.51
C ALA A 50 2.06 -1.75 -27.96
N SER A 51 1.09 -0.96 -28.46
CA SER A 51 1.35 0.46 -28.73
C SER A 51 1.46 1.24 -27.41
N LYS A 52 2.11 2.42 -27.42
CA LYS A 52 2.28 3.26 -26.22
C LYS A 52 0.95 3.59 -25.55
N GLY A 53 -0.01 4.09 -26.32
CA GLY A 53 -1.33 4.45 -25.79
C GLY A 53 -2.06 3.24 -25.20
N LYS A 54 -1.97 2.06 -25.84
CA LYS A 54 -2.56 0.82 -25.32
C LYS A 54 -1.85 0.34 -24.06
N THR A 55 -0.52 0.45 -24.02
CA THR A 55 0.32 0.05 -22.89
C THR A 55 0.05 0.96 -21.68
N LEU A 56 -0.07 2.27 -21.88
CA LEU A 56 -0.43 3.22 -20.82
C LEU A 56 -1.82 2.92 -20.26
N ARG A 57 -2.80 2.59 -21.11
CA ARG A 57 -4.13 2.19 -20.65
C ARG A 57 -4.11 0.86 -19.90
N GLY A 58 -3.33 -0.11 -20.35
CA GLY A 58 -3.15 -1.37 -19.65
C GLY A 58 -2.43 -1.20 -18.30
N PHE A 59 -1.48 -0.26 -18.21
CA PHE A 59 -0.89 0.15 -16.94
C PHE A 59 -1.95 0.69 -15.97
N VAL A 60 -2.83 1.59 -16.43
CA VAL A 60 -3.95 2.12 -15.63
C VAL A 60 -4.90 1.01 -15.15
N GLU A 61 -5.02 -0.08 -15.90
CA GLU A 61 -5.91 -1.20 -15.57
C GLU A 61 -5.29 -2.21 -14.58
N VAL A 62 -3.97 -2.39 -14.63
CA VAL A 62 -3.29 -3.51 -13.95
C VAL A 62 -2.46 -3.07 -12.74
N ALA A 63 -1.84 -1.90 -12.80
CA ALA A 63 -0.97 -1.44 -11.71
C ALA A 63 -1.76 -0.95 -10.49
N GLU A 64 -1.07 -0.87 -9.35
CA GLU A 64 -1.63 -0.36 -8.11
C GLU A 64 -2.28 1.05 -8.33
N PRO A 65 -3.55 1.25 -7.92
CA PRO A 65 -4.28 2.48 -8.26
C PRO A 65 -3.63 3.80 -7.77
N ARG A 66 -3.02 3.85 -6.58
CA ARG A 66 -2.33 5.05 -6.09
C ARG A 66 -1.05 5.32 -6.91
N LEU A 67 -0.34 4.29 -7.35
CA LEU A 67 0.81 4.42 -8.26
C LEU A 67 0.37 4.98 -9.61
N VAL A 68 -0.73 4.48 -10.15
CA VAL A 68 -1.34 5.03 -11.37
C VAL A 68 -1.67 6.50 -11.16
N ALA A 69 -2.36 6.85 -10.08
CA ALA A 69 -2.73 8.23 -9.77
C ALA A 69 -1.50 9.16 -9.69
N GLN A 70 -0.44 8.72 -9.00
CA GLN A 70 0.82 9.44 -8.90
C GLN A 70 1.43 9.71 -10.28
N ILE A 71 1.56 8.67 -11.11
CA ILE A 71 2.20 8.78 -12.43
C ILE A 71 1.37 9.67 -13.36
N LEU A 72 0.04 9.55 -13.36
CA LEU A 72 -0.81 10.39 -14.19
C LEU A 72 -0.70 11.88 -13.84
N ARG A 73 -0.54 12.24 -12.56
CA ARG A 73 -0.30 13.63 -12.13
C ARG A 73 1.06 14.16 -12.59
N VAL A 74 2.09 13.31 -12.57
CA VAL A 74 3.42 13.69 -13.07
C VAL A 74 3.40 13.81 -14.61
N LEU A 75 2.76 12.88 -15.32
CA LEU A 75 2.57 12.97 -16.78
C LEU A 75 1.77 14.21 -17.19
N TRP A 76 0.76 14.61 -16.40
CA TRP A 76 0.05 15.87 -16.62
C TRP A 76 0.96 17.09 -16.48
N THR A 77 1.77 17.12 -15.42
CA THR A 77 2.74 18.20 -15.21
C THR A 77 3.75 18.27 -16.35
N TYR A 78 4.22 17.12 -16.82
CA TYR A 78 5.08 17.01 -17.99
C TYR A 78 4.38 17.55 -19.26
N ARG A 79 3.13 17.13 -19.53
CA ARG A 79 2.31 17.65 -20.63
C ARG A 79 2.18 19.18 -20.59
N CYS A 80 1.90 19.77 -19.43
CA CYS A 80 1.78 21.22 -19.30
C CYS A 80 3.07 21.98 -19.60
N GLY A 81 4.23 21.31 -19.55
CA GLY A 81 5.52 21.88 -19.92
C GLY A 81 5.88 21.76 -21.41
N LEU A 82 5.08 21.03 -22.20
CA LEU A 82 5.33 20.85 -23.64
C LEU A 82 4.64 21.91 -24.49
N ASP A 83 5.36 22.43 -25.48
CA ASP A 83 4.80 23.34 -26.47
C ASP A 83 3.81 22.61 -27.38
N GLY A 84 2.60 23.16 -27.52
CA GLY A 84 1.57 22.63 -28.43
C GLY A 84 0.70 21.50 -27.88
N TYR A 85 0.84 21.15 -26.60
CA TYR A 85 0.02 20.10 -25.96
C TYR A 85 -1.12 20.64 -25.08
N LEU A 86 -1.13 21.94 -24.78
CA LEU A 86 -2.26 22.58 -24.11
C LEU A 86 -3.43 22.81 -25.07
N GLU A 87 -4.65 22.68 -24.56
CA GLU A 87 -5.84 23.01 -25.33
C GLU A 87 -5.89 24.52 -25.64
N PRO A 88 -6.20 24.93 -26.90
CA PRO A 88 -6.29 26.34 -27.25
C PRO A 88 -7.37 27.10 -26.48
N ASP A 89 -8.45 26.39 -26.09
CA ASP A 89 -9.52 26.93 -25.26
C ASP A 89 -9.21 26.68 -23.77
N PRO A 90 -8.98 27.73 -22.96
CA PRO A 90 -8.72 27.58 -21.53
C PRO A 90 -9.84 26.87 -20.76
N ALA A 91 -11.09 27.00 -21.21
CA ALA A 91 -12.21 26.31 -20.56
C ALA A 91 -12.18 24.81 -20.80
N THR A 92 -11.66 24.36 -21.95
CA THR A 92 -11.45 22.94 -22.25
C THR A 92 -10.29 22.39 -21.43
N GLU A 93 -9.17 23.11 -21.37
CA GLU A 93 -8.01 22.73 -20.55
C GLU A 93 -8.39 22.55 -19.06
N GLU A 94 -9.16 23.49 -18.50
CA GLU A 94 -9.61 23.41 -17.10
C GLU A 94 -10.53 22.20 -16.85
N ARG A 95 -11.38 21.84 -17.82
CA ARG A 95 -12.23 20.63 -17.73
C ARG A 95 -11.41 19.36 -17.75
N LEU A 96 -10.37 19.28 -18.59
CA LEU A 96 -9.47 18.13 -18.64
C LEU A 96 -8.71 17.97 -17.31
N LYS A 97 -8.24 19.08 -16.75
CA LYS A 97 -7.58 19.12 -15.45
C LYS A 97 -8.52 18.63 -14.33
N ALA A 98 -9.73 19.19 -14.25
CA ALA A 98 -10.70 18.81 -13.24
C ALA A 98 -11.10 17.32 -13.34
N TRP A 99 -11.23 16.81 -14.58
CA TRP A 99 -11.47 15.39 -14.80
C TRP A 99 -10.31 14.53 -14.31
N LEU A 100 -9.05 14.91 -14.58
CA LEU A 100 -7.88 14.18 -14.12
C LEU A 100 -7.78 14.19 -12.59
N GLU A 101 -8.03 15.32 -11.95
CA GLU A 101 -8.06 15.43 -10.49
C GLU A 101 -9.11 14.49 -9.90
N GLN A 102 -10.33 14.50 -10.46
CA GLN A 102 -11.37 13.55 -10.04
C GLN A 102 -10.94 12.09 -10.24
N PHE A 103 -10.44 11.75 -11.42
CA PHE A 103 -10.06 10.38 -11.77
C PHE A 103 -8.91 9.86 -10.90
N THR A 104 -7.91 10.70 -10.62
CA THR A 104 -6.79 10.33 -9.74
C THR A 104 -7.24 10.18 -8.29
N ASN A 105 -8.19 10.99 -7.81
CA ASN A 105 -8.79 10.81 -6.48
C ASN A 105 -9.64 9.53 -6.40
N GLU A 106 -10.36 9.18 -7.45
CA GLU A 106 -11.11 7.91 -7.54
C GLU A 106 -10.15 6.70 -7.46
N LEU A 107 -9.03 6.76 -8.17
CA LEU A 107 -7.98 5.73 -8.13
C LEU A 107 -7.38 5.59 -6.72
N GLU A 108 -7.05 6.68 -6.03
CA GLU A 108 -6.49 6.62 -4.67
C GLU A 108 -7.41 5.92 -3.67
N ASN A 109 -8.73 6.11 -3.83
CA ASN A 109 -9.76 5.45 -3.02
C ASN A 109 -10.04 4.01 -3.45
N ALA A 110 -9.68 3.63 -4.67
CA ALA A 110 -9.86 2.27 -5.20
C ALA A 110 -8.72 1.31 -4.83
N SER A 111 -7.64 1.81 -4.23
CA SER A 111 -6.51 0.99 -3.77
C SER A 111 -6.95 -0.10 -2.81
N ALA A 112 -6.55 -1.34 -3.10
CA ALA A 112 -6.77 -2.48 -2.19
C ALA A 112 -5.79 -2.49 -1.00
N LEU A 113 -4.77 -1.62 -1.00
CA LEU A 113 -3.83 -1.49 0.10
C LEU A 113 -4.50 -0.77 1.28
N ASN A 114 -5.06 -1.56 2.19
CA ASN A 114 -5.66 -1.11 3.46
C ASN A 114 -4.58 -0.68 4.48
N LEU A 115 -3.69 0.22 4.08
CA LEU A 115 -2.56 0.68 4.89
C LEU A 115 -3.03 1.36 6.17
N ASP A 116 -4.12 2.13 6.11
CA ASP A 116 -4.65 2.83 7.28
C ASP A 116 -5.24 1.88 8.32
N ASP A 117 -5.74 0.71 7.91
CA ASP A 117 -6.24 -0.31 8.83
C ASP A 117 -5.12 -1.06 9.53
N ALA A 118 -4.00 -1.29 8.84
CA ALA A 118 -2.85 -2.03 9.37
C ALA A 118 -1.84 -1.14 10.12
N PHE A 119 -1.61 0.09 9.64
CA PHE A 119 -0.59 1.00 10.14
C PHE A 119 -1.20 2.20 10.87
N LYS A 120 -1.29 2.09 12.20
CA LYS A 120 -1.79 3.15 13.09
C LYS A 120 -0.66 4.04 13.60
N ASP A 121 -1.03 5.27 13.94
CA ASP A 121 -0.18 6.10 14.78
C ASP A 121 -0.45 5.79 16.25
N PHE A 122 0.58 5.37 16.98
CA PHE A 122 0.47 4.97 18.38
C PHE A 122 1.58 5.56 19.25
N SER A 123 2.51 6.31 18.66
CA SER A 123 3.65 6.87 19.36
C SER A 123 3.76 8.36 19.09
N ARG A 124 4.15 9.13 20.11
CA ARG A 124 4.51 10.55 19.94
C ARG A 124 5.90 10.74 19.33
N ASP A 125 6.61 9.65 19.04
CA ASP A 125 7.92 9.69 18.38
C ASP A 125 7.78 10.12 16.91
N THR A 126 8.51 11.18 16.55
CA THR A 126 8.62 11.69 15.19
C THR A 126 9.16 10.68 14.17
N THR A 127 9.78 9.57 14.60
CA THR A 127 10.28 8.54 13.67
C THR A 127 9.18 7.61 13.15
N LEU A 128 8.07 7.42 13.88
CA LEU A 128 7.01 6.49 13.48
C LEU A 128 6.26 6.97 12.22
N PRO A 129 5.85 8.24 12.10
CA PRO A 129 5.24 8.76 10.88
C PRO A 129 6.16 8.59 9.65
N LYS A 130 7.47 8.83 9.81
CA LYS A 130 8.45 8.64 8.73
C LYS A 130 8.56 7.18 8.30
N LEU A 131 8.56 6.25 9.26
CA LEU A 131 8.57 4.81 8.98
C LEU A 131 7.32 4.39 8.20
N ARG A 132 6.14 4.82 8.65
CA ARG A 132 4.85 4.52 7.99
C ARG A 132 4.81 5.08 6.57
N ALA A 133 5.23 6.33 6.39
CA ALA A 133 5.29 6.97 5.07
C ALA A 133 6.25 6.22 4.12
N SER A 134 7.42 5.80 4.62
CA SER A 134 8.36 5.02 3.82
C SER A 134 7.79 3.66 3.41
N ILE A 135 7.14 2.94 4.31
CA ILE A 135 6.48 1.65 3.99
C ILE A 135 5.40 1.89 2.93
N ALA A 136 4.54 2.88 3.13
CA ALA A 136 3.46 3.19 2.20
C ALA A 136 3.99 3.51 0.79
N ALA A 137 5.06 4.31 0.70
CA ALA A 137 5.67 4.66 -0.57
C ALA A 137 6.18 3.41 -1.34
N ASP A 138 6.88 2.51 -0.67
CA ASP A 138 7.41 1.30 -1.32
C ASP A 138 6.31 0.31 -1.72
N LEU A 139 5.29 0.14 -0.88
CA LEU A 139 4.16 -0.75 -1.19
C LEU A 139 3.30 -0.22 -2.33
N VAL A 140 3.05 1.10 -2.38
CA VAL A 140 2.38 1.75 -3.51
C VAL A 140 3.22 1.60 -4.77
N ALA A 141 4.54 1.74 -4.69
CA ALA A 141 5.44 1.53 -5.81
C ALA A 141 5.60 0.05 -6.25
N GLU A 142 4.78 -0.87 -5.72
CA GLU A 142 4.82 -2.31 -6.00
C GLU A 142 6.20 -2.95 -5.68
N LYS A 143 6.85 -2.46 -4.61
CA LYS A 143 8.17 -2.92 -4.13
C LYS A 143 8.10 -3.55 -2.73
N PRO A 144 7.32 -4.63 -2.54
CA PRO A 144 7.14 -5.26 -1.24
C PRO A 144 8.42 -5.86 -0.65
N ASP A 145 9.32 -6.36 -1.51
CA ASP A 145 10.63 -6.92 -1.17
C ASP A 145 11.55 -5.88 -0.51
N VAL A 146 11.47 -4.63 -0.97
CA VAL A 146 12.20 -3.49 -0.41
C VAL A 146 11.60 -3.05 0.93
N ALA A 147 10.31 -3.24 1.16
CA ALA A 147 9.59 -2.77 2.35
C ALA A 147 9.71 -3.70 3.58
N LEU A 148 10.13 -4.96 3.40
CA LEU A 148 10.06 -6.03 4.41
C LEU A 148 10.70 -5.68 5.76
N ASP A 149 11.89 -5.10 5.77
CA ASP A 149 12.63 -4.75 6.99
C ASP A 149 11.92 -3.65 7.79
N ARG A 150 11.34 -2.67 7.10
CA ARG A 150 10.59 -1.57 7.69
C ARG A 150 9.23 -2.03 8.20
N VAL A 151 8.55 -2.91 7.48
CA VAL A 151 7.31 -3.55 7.95
C VAL A 151 7.58 -4.38 9.21
N HIS A 152 8.65 -5.19 9.22
CA HIS A 152 9.11 -5.89 10.42
C HIS A 152 9.34 -4.92 11.59
N THR A 153 10.07 -3.83 11.33
CA THR A 153 10.36 -2.79 12.34
C THR A 153 9.07 -2.18 12.90
N TYR A 154 8.08 -1.90 12.04
CA TYR A 154 6.77 -1.41 12.48
C TYR A 154 6.07 -2.42 13.40
N CYS A 155 6.00 -3.70 13.00
CA CYS A 155 5.37 -4.75 13.82
C CYS A 155 6.04 -4.86 15.20
N VAL A 156 7.37 -4.81 15.26
CA VAL A 156 8.12 -4.83 16.53
C VAL A 156 7.74 -3.64 17.40
N LYS A 157 7.70 -2.43 16.85
CA LYS A 157 7.29 -1.22 17.59
C LYS A 157 5.85 -1.35 18.09
N ARG A 158 4.93 -1.81 17.24
CA ARG A 158 3.50 -1.90 17.57
C ARG A 158 3.21 -2.93 18.65
N PHE A 159 3.72 -4.15 18.54
CA PHE A 159 3.44 -5.16 19.57
C PHE A 159 4.12 -4.86 20.90
N ARG A 160 5.28 -4.18 20.90
CA ARG A 160 5.88 -3.67 22.15
C ARG A 160 5.02 -2.61 22.82
N ASP A 161 4.45 -1.70 22.04
CA ASP A 161 3.51 -0.69 22.53
C ASP A 161 2.23 -1.35 23.11
N LEU A 162 1.66 -2.33 22.42
CA LEU A 162 0.49 -3.09 22.89
C LEU A 162 0.72 -3.90 24.16
N LEU A 163 1.94 -4.40 24.37
CA LEU A 163 2.33 -5.08 25.60
C LEU A 163 2.67 -4.08 26.73
N ALA A 164 3.31 -2.95 26.39
CA ALA A 164 3.59 -1.90 27.36
C ALA A 164 2.30 -1.31 27.95
N SER A 165 1.25 -1.12 27.13
CA SER A 165 -0.07 -0.69 27.62
C SER A 165 -0.75 -1.71 28.55
N ARG A 166 -0.28 -2.97 28.53
CA ARG A 166 -0.68 -4.06 29.44
C ARG A 166 0.29 -4.28 30.60
N ASN A 167 1.25 -3.37 30.81
CA ASN A 167 2.32 -3.49 31.81
C ASN A 167 3.19 -4.75 31.63
N GLN A 168 3.32 -5.25 30.40
CA GLN A 168 4.12 -6.43 30.02
C GLN A 168 5.29 -6.03 29.12
N ALA A 169 6.07 -5.03 29.52
CA ALA A 169 7.21 -4.56 28.74
C ALA A 169 8.19 -5.71 28.42
N VAL A 170 8.69 -5.72 27.19
CA VAL A 170 9.57 -6.77 26.64
C VAL A 170 10.95 -6.20 26.35
N ASP A 171 11.98 -7.04 26.47
CA ASP A 171 13.37 -6.63 26.18
C ASP A 171 13.55 -6.25 24.70
N ALA A 172 14.44 -5.29 24.45
CA ALA A 172 14.72 -4.76 23.11
C ALA A 172 15.28 -5.80 22.13
N LYS A 173 15.90 -6.88 22.62
CA LYS A 173 16.45 -7.98 21.79
C LYS A 173 15.44 -9.09 21.51
N THR A 174 14.26 -9.03 22.11
CA THR A 174 13.21 -10.04 21.89
C THR A 174 12.78 -10.03 20.42
N PRO A 175 12.80 -11.17 19.72
CA PRO A 175 12.40 -11.26 18.31
C PRO A 175 10.89 -11.10 18.15
N LEU A 176 10.45 -10.76 16.93
CA LEU A 176 9.06 -10.35 16.65
C LEU A 176 8.03 -11.44 17.00
N ASP A 177 8.28 -12.68 16.61
CA ASP A 177 7.45 -13.85 16.91
C ASP A 177 7.25 -14.04 18.41
N ALA A 178 8.31 -13.92 19.21
CA ALA A 178 8.23 -14.03 20.67
C ALA A 178 7.46 -12.87 21.31
N ILE A 179 7.63 -11.64 20.80
CA ILE A 179 6.82 -10.48 21.22
C ILE A 179 5.34 -10.76 20.89
N PHE A 180 5.04 -11.22 19.67
CA PHE A 180 3.68 -11.54 19.27
C PHE A 180 3.10 -12.72 20.09
N GLY A 181 3.91 -13.72 20.43
CA GLY A 181 3.50 -14.83 21.29
C GLY A 181 3.08 -14.39 22.69
N ALA A 182 3.81 -13.44 23.28
CA ALA A 182 3.42 -12.81 24.54
C ALA A 182 2.09 -12.04 24.40
N TYR A 183 1.94 -11.28 23.31
CA TYR A 183 0.70 -10.55 23.02
C TYR A 183 -0.51 -11.50 22.81
N GLY A 184 -0.35 -12.55 22.01
CA GLY A 184 -1.40 -13.55 21.80
C GLY A 184 -1.77 -14.34 23.06
N LYS A 185 -0.83 -14.49 24.02
CA LYS A 185 -1.14 -15.00 25.36
C LYS A 185 -1.98 -13.99 26.15
N ALA A 186 -1.61 -12.71 26.14
CA ALA A 186 -2.38 -11.67 26.81
C ALA A 186 -3.83 -11.61 26.30
N LEU A 187 -4.04 -11.66 24.98
CA LEU A 187 -5.40 -11.69 24.39
C LEU A 187 -6.22 -12.90 24.87
N ARG A 188 -5.60 -14.06 25.04
CA ARG A 188 -6.27 -15.26 25.54
C ARG A 188 -6.63 -15.11 27.02
N ASP A 189 -5.68 -14.66 27.84
CA ASP A 189 -5.86 -14.53 29.29
C ASP A 189 -6.89 -13.43 29.62
N GLU A 190 -6.99 -12.39 28.78
CA GLU A 190 -8.01 -11.32 28.86
C GLU A 190 -9.39 -11.74 28.34
N GLY A 191 -9.51 -12.88 27.64
CA GLY A 191 -10.75 -13.25 26.95
C GLY A 191 -11.14 -12.30 25.81
N ALA A 192 -10.19 -11.52 25.28
CA ALA A 192 -10.40 -10.51 24.25
C ALA A 192 -10.77 -11.11 22.88
N VAL A 193 -10.57 -12.42 22.71
CA VAL A 193 -10.95 -13.16 21.51
C VAL A 193 -11.58 -14.49 21.88
N SER A 194 -12.51 -14.97 21.05
CA SER A 194 -13.14 -16.28 21.23
C SER A 194 -12.17 -17.43 20.93
N GLU A 195 -12.53 -18.64 21.36
CA GLU A 195 -11.75 -19.86 21.07
C GLU A 195 -11.50 -20.09 19.58
N PHE A 196 -12.39 -19.58 18.72
CA PHE A 196 -12.29 -19.67 17.25
C PHE A 196 -11.14 -18.85 16.67
N ALA A 197 -10.73 -17.77 17.33
CA ALA A 197 -9.62 -16.93 16.88
C ALA A 197 -8.24 -17.45 17.33
N LEU A 198 -8.19 -18.32 18.35
CA LEU A 198 -6.93 -18.81 18.91
C LEU A 198 -6.07 -19.61 17.90
N PRO A 199 -6.62 -20.49 17.03
CA PRO A 199 -5.84 -21.12 15.97
C PRO A 199 -5.23 -20.10 15.00
N THR A 200 -5.98 -19.06 14.65
CA THR A 200 -5.51 -17.98 13.76
C THR A 200 -4.33 -17.22 14.37
N LEU A 201 -4.38 -16.92 15.67
CA LEU A 201 -3.24 -16.32 16.38
C LEU A 201 -2.00 -17.23 16.32
N ARG A 202 -2.14 -18.55 16.38
CA ARG A 202 -0.99 -19.47 16.22
C ARG A 202 -0.41 -19.43 14.80
N VAL A 203 -1.24 -19.26 13.78
CA VAL A 203 -0.78 -19.08 12.40
C VAL A 203 -0.04 -17.75 12.26
N GLN A 204 -0.57 -16.67 12.82
CA GLN A 204 0.09 -15.35 12.83
C GLN A 204 1.44 -15.39 13.55
N HIS A 205 1.59 -16.17 14.63
CA HIS A 205 2.90 -16.37 15.27
C HIS A 205 3.92 -16.96 14.29
N LYS A 206 3.53 -17.95 13.48
CA LYS A 206 4.42 -18.52 12.46
C LYS A 206 4.72 -17.53 11.33
N LEU A 207 3.74 -16.71 10.93
CA LEU A 207 3.94 -15.63 9.97
C LEU A 207 5.02 -14.65 10.46
N PHE A 208 4.96 -14.25 11.72
CA PHE A 208 5.94 -13.32 12.29
C PHE A 208 7.33 -13.93 12.49
N ASP A 209 7.42 -15.25 12.74
CA ASP A 209 8.69 -15.97 12.66
C ASP A 209 9.24 -15.97 11.22
N GLY A 210 8.40 -16.27 10.23
CA GLY A 210 8.74 -16.13 8.81
C GLY A 210 9.23 -14.73 8.46
N LEU A 211 8.59 -13.69 8.98
CA LEU A 211 9.00 -12.30 8.76
C LEU A 211 10.35 -11.97 9.42
N ASN A 212 10.66 -12.51 10.61
CA ASN A 212 12.01 -12.41 11.17
C ASN A 212 13.05 -13.01 10.22
N GLN A 213 12.75 -14.19 9.66
CA GLN A 213 13.67 -14.89 8.77
C GLN A 213 13.86 -14.14 7.45
N ALA A 214 12.77 -13.66 6.85
CA ALA A 214 12.82 -12.84 5.64
C ALA A 214 13.64 -11.57 5.87
N ARG A 215 13.41 -10.85 6.97
CA ARG A 215 14.19 -9.66 7.34
C ARG A 215 15.68 -9.99 7.53
N ASN A 216 16.02 -11.11 8.16
CA ASN A 216 17.40 -11.42 8.47
C ASN A 216 18.20 -11.98 7.28
N LYS A 217 17.54 -12.70 6.38
CA LYS A 217 18.22 -13.50 5.34
C LYS A 217 17.89 -13.09 3.91
N ARG A 218 16.81 -12.34 3.68
CA ARG A 218 16.24 -12.06 2.34
C ARG A 218 15.73 -10.63 2.18
N SER A 219 16.27 -9.68 2.96
CA SER A 219 15.96 -8.26 2.81
C SER A 219 17.20 -7.39 2.94
N PHE A 220 17.07 -6.11 2.58
CA PHE A 220 18.11 -5.07 2.68
C PHE A 220 18.60 -4.75 4.10
N ALA A 221 18.07 -5.41 5.13
CA ALA A 221 18.62 -5.28 6.47
C ALA A 221 20.09 -5.79 6.56
N HIS A 222 20.48 -6.66 5.64
CA HIS A 222 21.85 -7.14 5.42
C HIS A 222 22.12 -7.27 3.91
N ASP A 223 23.36 -7.56 3.53
CA ASP A 223 23.75 -7.82 2.13
C ASP A 223 23.24 -9.20 1.68
N ASN A 224 21.95 -9.27 1.36
CA ASN A 224 21.23 -10.48 1.04
C ASN A 224 20.65 -10.43 -0.38
N GLU A 225 20.50 -11.60 -1.00
CA GLU A 225 19.55 -11.75 -2.10
C GLU A 225 18.12 -11.58 -1.60
N LEU A 226 17.34 -10.73 -2.26
CA LEU A 226 15.96 -10.45 -1.88
C LEU A 226 15.02 -11.63 -2.19
N LEU A 227 13.84 -11.63 -1.59
CA LEU A 227 12.75 -12.51 -1.99
C LEU A 227 12.29 -12.20 -3.42
N ASP A 228 11.71 -13.20 -4.08
CA ASP A 228 10.92 -12.91 -5.28
C ASP A 228 9.80 -11.93 -4.92
N VAL A 229 9.53 -10.99 -5.82
CA VAL A 229 8.52 -9.93 -5.58
C VAL A 229 7.16 -10.52 -5.25
N SER A 230 6.78 -11.65 -5.88
CA SER A 230 5.50 -12.32 -5.63
C SER A 230 5.45 -12.93 -4.22
N GLU A 231 6.54 -13.52 -3.76
CA GLU A 231 6.66 -14.08 -2.40
C GLU A 231 6.64 -12.97 -1.36
N ALA A 232 7.39 -11.88 -1.60
CA ALA A 232 7.40 -10.71 -0.74
C ALA A 232 6.00 -10.10 -0.65
N GLN A 233 5.29 -9.94 -1.77
CA GLN A 233 3.92 -9.43 -1.80
C GLN A 233 3.00 -10.30 -0.94
N PHE A 234 3.05 -11.62 -1.08
CA PHE A 234 2.20 -12.53 -0.30
C PHE A 234 2.47 -12.44 1.21
N ILE A 235 3.73 -12.31 1.60
CA ILE A 235 4.11 -12.10 3.02
C ILE A 235 3.57 -10.76 3.52
N ILE A 236 3.75 -9.67 2.76
CA ILE A 236 3.24 -8.35 3.11
C ILE A 236 1.72 -8.37 3.26
N ASP A 237 0.98 -8.91 2.30
CA ASP A 237 -0.49 -9.00 2.35
C ASP A 237 -0.96 -9.75 3.60
N SER A 238 -0.29 -10.86 3.92
CA SER A 238 -0.55 -11.64 5.13
C SER A 238 -0.31 -10.84 6.40
N VAL A 239 0.76 -10.05 6.45
CA VAL A 239 1.10 -9.18 7.59
C VAL A 239 0.11 -8.03 7.72
N LEU A 240 -0.28 -7.38 6.62
CA LEU A 240 -1.28 -6.31 6.61
C LEU A 240 -2.62 -6.81 7.13
N ALA A 241 -3.09 -7.97 6.64
CA ALA A 241 -4.32 -8.59 7.11
C ALA A 241 -4.25 -8.95 8.60
N SER A 242 -3.09 -9.47 9.05
CA SER A 242 -2.84 -9.78 10.47
C SER A 242 -2.91 -8.52 11.33
N LEU A 243 -2.23 -7.44 10.93
CA LEU A 243 -2.24 -6.17 11.66
C LEU A 243 -3.63 -5.56 11.69
N ALA A 244 -4.34 -5.50 10.57
CA ALA A 244 -5.71 -4.99 10.52
C ALA A 244 -6.67 -5.78 11.43
N PHE A 245 -6.49 -7.10 11.57
CA PHE A 245 -7.23 -7.89 12.56
C PHE A 245 -6.88 -7.48 13.99
N ILE A 246 -5.60 -7.30 14.31
CA ILE A 246 -5.16 -6.86 15.63
C ILE A 246 -5.70 -5.46 15.97
N GLU A 247 -5.64 -4.52 15.04
CA GLU A 247 -6.14 -3.16 15.27
C GLU A 247 -7.66 -3.14 15.50
N ARG A 248 -8.43 -4.03 14.87
CA ARG A 248 -9.87 -4.18 15.16
C ARG A 248 -10.13 -4.69 16.58
N ILE A 249 -9.34 -5.66 17.05
CA ILE A 249 -9.44 -6.15 18.45
C ILE A 249 -9.15 -4.99 19.40
N GLU A 250 -8.06 -4.26 19.19
CA GLU A 250 -7.66 -3.18 20.09
C GLU A 250 -8.60 -1.98 20.05
N ALA A 251 -9.18 -1.66 18.89
CA ALA A 251 -10.23 -0.64 18.79
C ALA A 251 -11.47 -1.00 19.63
N SER A 252 -11.91 -2.27 19.57
CA SER A 252 -13.06 -2.75 20.35
C SER A 252 -12.82 -2.71 21.86
N ARG A 253 -11.56 -2.74 22.29
CA ARG A 253 -11.17 -2.63 23.70
C ARG A 253 -11.20 -1.19 24.23
N GLN A 254 -10.99 -0.20 23.35
CA GLN A 254 -10.93 1.22 23.73
C GLN A 254 -12.31 1.87 23.81
N THR A 255 -13.30 1.32 23.09
CA THR A 255 -14.71 1.69 23.24
C THR A 255 -15.27 0.96 24.46
N PRO A 256 -15.68 1.65 25.54
CA PRO A 256 -16.40 0.99 26.62
C PRO A 256 -17.68 0.39 26.04
N ALA A 257 -18.05 -0.81 26.49
CA ALA A 257 -19.42 -1.26 26.31
C ALA A 257 -20.32 -0.20 26.95
N GLU A 258 -21.11 0.51 26.15
CA GLU A 258 -22.27 1.23 26.70
C GLU A 258 -23.11 0.18 27.40
N ASP A 259 -23.29 0.35 28.71
CA ASP A 259 -24.10 -0.49 29.58
C ASP A 259 -25.45 -0.76 28.92
N SER A 260 -25.62 -1.96 28.36
CA SER A 260 -26.93 -2.52 28.06
C SER A 260 -27.54 -3.05 29.37
N ASP A 261 -27.76 -2.13 30.30
CA ASP A 261 -28.48 -2.35 31.56
C ASP A 261 -29.66 -1.37 31.59
N ASP A 262 -30.41 -1.29 30.48
CA ASP A 262 -31.79 -0.84 30.54
C ASP A 262 -32.63 -1.99 31.08
N GLU A 263 -32.75 -1.99 32.40
CA GLU A 263 -33.84 -2.60 33.16
C GLU A 263 -35.14 -2.49 32.35
N ILE A 264 -35.78 -3.64 32.08
CA ILE A 264 -37.19 -3.67 31.70
C ILE A 264 -37.99 -3.63 33.01
N PRO A 265 -38.72 -2.55 33.34
CA PRO A 265 -39.75 -2.61 34.36
C PRO A 265 -41.01 -3.19 33.72
N PHE A 266 -41.58 -4.18 34.42
CA PHE A 266 -42.83 -4.89 34.17
C PHE A 266 -44.01 -4.01 33.76
#